data_AF-A0A1W9TMI9-F1
#
_entry.id   AF-A0A1W9TMI9-F1
#
_cell.length_a   1.000
_cell.length_b   1.000
_cell.length_c   1.000
_cell.angle_alpha   90.00
_cell.angle_beta   90.00
_cell.angle_gamma   90.00
#
_symmetry.space_group_name_H-M   'P 1'
#
loop_
_entity.id
_entity.type
_entity.pdbx_description
1 polymer ?
#
loop_
_entity_poly.entity_id
_entity_poly.type
_entity_poly.pdbx_seq_one_letter_code
_entity_poly.pdbx_strand_id
1 'polypeptide(L)'
;MKNPVEILSPFTFAVFRLTLEAIDEMRLPPYKGSALRGSFGHAFRRVVCPMRRKDCEGCVLTAKCVYHYIFETMPSEDDPFVRNRNDKAPHPYIIRPPLDGVERYGKGKELIFDLILIGKAIDYLSYFAYTFMQMGKNGLGRGRGKFFLKRIDAIDPDKTSIELYRAGSETLRSESARISCEALMNRRPSPQRCTLRFLTRLELKAKKRHPEIDFGIVFRRLLA
;
A
#
# COMPACT_ATOMS: atom_id res chain seq x y z
N MET A 1 -30.56 -10.31 -3.31
CA MET A 1 -29.09 -10.15 -3.39
C MET A 1 -28.80 -8.81 -4.02
N LYS A 2 -28.00 -7.95 -3.38
CA LYS A 2 -27.60 -6.66 -4.00
C LYS A 2 -26.79 -6.92 -5.27
N ASN A 3 -26.91 -6.04 -6.27
CA ASN A 3 -26.14 -6.14 -7.50
C ASN A 3 -24.63 -6.02 -7.17
N PRO A 4 -23.72 -6.86 -7.70
CA PRO A 4 -22.28 -6.72 -7.47
C PRO A 4 -21.73 -5.31 -7.72
N VAL A 5 -22.32 -4.58 -8.70
CA VAL A 5 -21.98 -3.18 -8.97
C VAL A 5 -22.33 -2.28 -7.78
N GLU A 6 -23.50 -2.47 -7.14
CA GLU A 6 -23.90 -1.69 -5.96
C GLU A 6 -23.04 -1.98 -4.73
N ILE A 7 -22.53 -3.21 -4.60
CA ILE A 7 -21.64 -3.59 -3.48
C ILE A 7 -20.25 -2.96 -3.67
N LEU A 8 -19.77 -2.90 -4.91
CA LEU A 8 -18.40 -2.46 -5.23
C LEU A 8 -18.30 -0.99 -5.64
N SER A 9 -19.41 -0.31 -5.93
CA SER A 9 -19.42 1.11 -6.32
C SER A 9 -18.73 2.05 -5.33
N PRO A 10 -18.82 1.89 -3.99
CA PRO A 10 -18.08 2.76 -3.07
C PRO A 10 -16.57 2.46 -3.02
N PHE A 11 -16.13 1.33 -3.59
CA PHE A 11 -14.72 0.95 -3.58
C PHE A 11 -13.95 1.78 -4.61
N THR A 12 -13.03 2.58 -4.10
CA THR A 12 -12.11 3.39 -4.89
C THR A 12 -10.67 3.10 -4.50
N PHE A 13 -9.76 3.19 -5.45
CA PHE A 13 -8.33 3.10 -5.19
C PHE A 13 -7.56 3.99 -6.17
N ALA A 14 -6.30 4.27 -5.85
CA ALA A 14 -5.39 4.96 -6.74
C ALA A 14 -4.06 4.21 -6.76
N VAL A 15 -3.40 4.18 -7.93
CA VAL A 15 -2.09 3.55 -8.11
C VAL A 15 -1.05 4.63 -8.31
N PHE A 16 -0.05 4.67 -7.45
CA PHE A 16 1.05 5.62 -7.51
C PHE A 16 2.37 4.89 -7.74
N ARG A 17 3.08 5.22 -8.80
CA ARG A 17 4.43 4.73 -9.04
C ARG A 17 5.43 5.63 -8.35
N LEU A 18 6.23 5.05 -7.46
CA LEU A 18 7.30 5.76 -6.77
C LEU A 18 8.63 5.35 -7.38
N THR A 19 9.45 6.36 -7.70
CA THR A 19 10.83 6.17 -8.13
C THR A 19 11.75 6.70 -7.03
N LEU A 20 12.52 5.81 -6.41
CA LEU A 20 13.57 6.16 -5.46
C LEU A 20 14.92 6.08 -6.15
N GLU A 21 15.80 7.05 -5.94
CA GLU A 21 17.16 7.04 -6.48
C GLU A 21 18.18 6.94 -5.34
N ALA A 22 19.07 5.95 -5.46
CA ALA A 22 20.11 5.68 -4.48
C ALA A 22 21.18 6.79 -4.47
N ILE A 23 21.52 7.30 -3.28
CA ILE A 23 22.59 8.29 -3.08
C ILE A 23 23.92 7.57 -2.82
N ASP A 24 23.86 6.44 -2.12
CA ASP A 24 24.98 5.53 -1.84
C ASP A 24 24.54 4.07 -2.12
N GLU A 25 25.38 3.08 -1.79
CA GLU A 25 25.05 1.67 -2.04
C GLU A 25 23.90 1.19 -1.13
N MET A 26 22.75 0.87 -1.73
CA MET A 26 21.65 0.19 -1.04
C MET A 26 21.72 -1.32 -1.26
N ARG A 27 21.73 -2.07 -0.16
CA ARG A 27 21.65 -3.54 -0.16
C ARG A 27 20.29 -4.00 0.33
N LEU A 28 19.45 -4.46 -0.58
CA LEU A 28 18.08 -4.91 -0.33
C LEU A 28 17.98 -6.43 -0.45
N PRO A 29 17.06 -7.08 0.29
CA PRO A 29 16.77 -8.49 0.06
C PRO A 29 16.19 -8.71 -1.35
N PRO A 30 16.27 -9.93 -1.90
CA PRO A 30 15.68 -10.25 -3.21
C PRO A 30 14.21 -9.81 -3.30
N TYR A 31 13.43 -10.02 -2.23
CA TYR A 31 12.05 -9.53 -2.12
C TYR A 31 11.95 -8.20 -1.36
N LYS A 32 11.80 -7.10 -2.11
CA LYS A 32 11.86 -5.72 -1.60
C LYS A 32 10.67 -5.35 -0.72
N GLY A 33 9.54 -6.05 -0.87
CA GLY A 33 8.32 -5.78 -0.10
C GLY A 33 8.54 -5.84 1.41
N SER A 34 9.37 -6.78 1.87
CA SER A 34 9.75 -6.90 3.29
C SER A 34 10.49 -5.67 3.82
N ALA A 35 11.51 -5.21 3.09
CA ALA A 35 12.31 -4.05 3.47
C ALA A 35 11.51 -2.74 3.43
N LEU A 36 10.72 -2.55 2.36
CA LEU A 36 9.86 -1.38 2.18
C LEU A 36 8.80 -1.30 3.28
N ARG A 37 8.03 -2.38 3.49
CA ARG A 37 6.96 -2.41 4.49
C ARG A 37 7.50 -2.24 5.92
N GLY A 38 8.57 -2.95 6.26
CA GLY A 38 9.17 -2.89 7.59
C GLY A 38 9.67 -1.49 7.94
N SER A 39 10.40 -0.85 7.03
CA SER A 39 10.92 0.50 7.25
C SER A 39 9.81 1.56 7.22
N PHE A 40 8.81 1.38 6.35
CA PHE A 40 7.71 2.33 6.17
C PHE A 40 6.87 2.50 7.43
N GLY A 41 6.43 1.43 8.09
CA GLY A 41 5.55 1.55 9.26
C GLY A 41 6.16 2.38 10.40
N HIS A 42 7.45 2.14 10.72
CA HIS A 42 8.16 2.90 11.73
C HIS A 42 8.43 4.35 11.33
N ALA A 43 8.71 4.60 10.05
CA ALA A 43 8.92 5.95 9.55
C ALA A 43 7.59 6.75 9.53
N PHE A 44 6.51 6.14 9.05
CA PHE A 44 5.20 6.78 8.94
C PHE A 44 4.69 7.21 10.31
N ARG A 45 4.80 6.34 11.32
CA ARG A 45 4.46 6.68 12.71
C ARG A 45 5.18 7.95 13.18
N ARG A 46 6.50 8.02 12.95
CA ARG A 46 7.31 9.19 13.36
C ARG A 46 6.92 10.47 12.64
N VAL A 47 6.47 10.36 11.39
CA VAL A 47 6.00 11.48 10.58
C VAL A 47 4.66 12.01 11.07
N VAL A 48 3.68 11.13 11.30
CA VAL A 48 2.28 11.56 11.52
C VAL A 48 1.86 11.61 12.99
N CYS A 49 2.60 10.98 13.90
CA CYS A 49 2.25 10.94 15.32
C CYS A 49 2.84 12.16 16.07
N PRO A 50 2.02 13.14 16.48
CA PRO A 50 2.52 14.31 17.20
C PRO A 50 3.07 13.95 18.58
N MET A 51 2.48 12.93 19.22
CA MET A 51 2.85 12.49 20.57
C MET A 51 4.09 11.58 20.60
N ARG A 52 4.53 11.05 19.44
CA ARG A 52 5.68 10.12 19.30
C ARG A 52 5.68 8.93 20.27
N ARG A 53 4.51 8.49 20.72
CA ARG A 53 4.34 7.33 21.63
C ARG A 53 4.77 6.02 20.96
N LYS A 54 5.07 4.98 21.74
CA LYS A 54 5.42 3.63 21.26
C LYS A 54 4.20 2.79 20.89
N ASP A 55 3.08 2.97 21.58
CA ASP A 55 1.77 2.36 21.32
C ASP A 55 0.69 3.45 21.19
N CYS A 56 -0.52 3.04 20.79
CA CYS A 56 -1.67 3.93 20.62
C CYS A 56 -2.73 3.73 21.71
N GLU A 57 -2.41 2.97 22.76
CA GLU A 57 -3.32 2.68 23.85
C GLU A 57 -3.64 3.97 24.64
N GLY A 58 -4.92 4.18 24.93
CA GLY A 58 -5.39 5.41 25.60
C GLY A 58 -5.10 6.71 24.84
N CYS A 59 -4.85 6.67 23.53
CA CYS A 59 -4.57 7.86 22.74
C CYS A 59 -5.84 8.69 22.50
N VAL A 60 -5.84 9.95 22.91
CA VAL A 60 -6.98 10.87 22.73
C VAL A 60 -7.27 11.24 21.27
N LEU A 61 -6.31 11.01 20.37
CA LEU A 61 -6.44 11.36 18.95
C LEU A 61 -6.96 10.21 18.07
N THR A 62 -7.24 9.04 18.64
CA THR A 62 -7.57 7.80 17.90
C THR A 62 -8.59 8.01 16.77
N ALA A 63 -9.71 8.70 17.04
CA ALA A 63 -10.78 8.92 16.07
C ALA A 63 -10.37 9.73 14.83
N LYS A 64 -9.35 10.60 14.94
CA LYS A 64 -8.87 11.47 13.84
C LYS A 64 -7.41 11.19 13.45
N CYS A 65 -6.78 10.18 14.03
CA CYS A 65 -5.36 9.92 13.83
C CYS A 65 -5.11 9.16 12.51
N VAL A 66 -4.33 9.77 11.62
CA VAL A 66 -3.94 9.16 10.34
C VAL A 66 -3.17 7.84 10.55
N TYR A 67 -2.28 7.77 11.55
CA TYR A 67 -1.59 6.50 11.88
C TYR A 67 -2.57 5.39 12.24
N HIS A 68 -3.53 5.70 13.10
CA HIS A 68 -4.52 4.74 13.57
C HIS A 68 -5.38 4.23 12.39
N TYR A 69 -5.84 5.14 11.53
CA TYR A 69 -6.59 4.77 10.32
C TYR A 69 -5.79 3.87 9.37
N ILE A 70 -4.49 4.14 9.16
CA ILE A 70 -3.66 3.36 8.22
C ILE A 70 -3.20 2.01 8.80
N PHE A 71 -2.86 1.94 10.10
CA PHE A 71 -2.16 0.79 10.68
C PHE A 71 -2.91 0.01 11.76
N GLU A 72 -3.82 0.63 12.51
CA GLU A 72 -4.57 -0.09 13.53
C GLU A 72 -5.89 -0.64 12.99
N THR A 73 -6.45 0.03 11.96
CA THR A 73 -7.57 -0.43 11.13
C THR A 73 -8.64 -1.17 11.93
N MET A 74 -9.21 -0.47 12.92
CA MET A 74 -10.38 -0.98 13.64
C MET A 74 -11.58 -0.97 12.69
N PRO A 75 -12.28 -2.10 12.54
CA PRO A 75 -13.51 -2.13 11.75
C PRO A 75 -14.57 -1.20 12.34
N SER A 76 -15.43 -0.63 11.50
CA SER A 76 -16.60 0.10 12.00
C SER A 76 -17.56 -0.86 12.70
N GLU A 77 -18.23 -0.39 13.76
CA GLU A 77 -19.15 -1.22 14.54
C GLU A 77 -20.29 -1.83 13.69
N ASP A 78 -20.65 -1.15 12.59
CA ASP A 78 -21.72 -1.55 11.67
C ASP A 78 -21.22 -2.28 10.40
N ASP A 79 -19.95 -2.72 10.34
CA ASP A 79 -19.44 -3.41 9.14
C ASP A 79 -20.02 -4.84 9.05
N PRO A 80 -20.87 -5.15 8.05
CA PRO A 80 -21.52 -6.45 7.94
C PRO A 80 -20.56 -7.58 7.55
N PHE A 81 -19.32 -7.26 7.15
CA PHE A 81 -18.30 -8.26 6.77
C PHE A 81 -17.38 -8.63 7.92
N VAL A 82 -17.42 -7.89 9.04
CA VAL A 82 -16.56 -8.15 10.20
C VAL A 82 -17.15 -9.26 11.05
N ARG A 83 -16.58 -10.46 10.88
CA ARG A 83 -17.03 -11.66 11.60
C ARG A 83 -16.62 -11.67 13.07
N ASN A 84 -15.59 -10.93 13.45
CA ASN A 84 -15.11 -10.83 14.82
C ASN A 84 -14.53 -9.42 15.10
N ARG A 85 -14.93 -8.80 16.21
CA ARG A 85 -14.50 -7.43 16.59
C ARG A 85 -13.00 -7.31 16.84
N ASN A 86 -12.31 -8.43 17.08
CA ASN A 86 -10.86 -8.48 17.26
C ASN A 86 -10.08 -8.65 15.95
N ASP A 87 -10.75 -8.89 14.81
CA ASP A 87 -10.08 -8.97 13.52
C ASP A 87 -9.78 -7.54 13.03
N LYS A 88 -8.49 -7.21 12.91
CA LYS A 88 -8.06 -5.93 12.32
C LYS A 88 -8.44 -5.94 10.83
N ALA A 89 -9.13 -4.91 10.38
CA ALA A 89 -9.40 -4.73 8.97
C ALA A 89 -8.07 -4.61 8.18
N PRO A 90 -8.04 -5.01 6.91
CA PRO A 90 -6.84 -4.84 6.09
C PRO A 90 -6.39 -3.37 6.04
N HIS A 91 -5.09 -3.14 6.10
CA HIS A 91 -4.55 -1.79 5.90
C HIS A 91 -4.96 -1.25 4.52
N PRO A 92 -5.44 0.00 4.40
CA PRO A 92 -5.96 0.55 3.16
C PRO A 92 -4.84 1.00 2.20
N TYR A 93 -3.72 0.26 2.18
CA TYR A 93 -2.61 0.48 1.27
C TYR A 93 -1.91 -0.83 0.91
N ILE A 94 -1.33 -0.88 -0.29
CA ILE A 94 -0.52 -1.99 -0.78
C ILE A 94 0.79 -1.43 -1.33
N ILE A 95 1.91 -1.99 -0.91
CA ILE A 95 3.20 -1.77 -1.58
C ILE A 95 3.42 -2.96 -2.51
N ARG A 96 3.37 -2.71 -3.82
CA ARG A 96 3.67 -3.68 -4.87
C ARG A 96 5.13 -3.51 -5.29
N PRO A 97 6.07 -4.31 -4.73
CA PRO A 97 7.49 -4.21 -5.05
C PRO A 97 7.77 -4.67 -6.50
N PRO A 98 8.93 -4.33 -7.06
CA PRO A 98 9.40 -5.00 -8.27
C PRO A 98 9.63 -6.49 -7.98
N LEU A 99 9.39 -7.32 -9.00
CA LEU A 99 9.55 -8.77 -8.93
C LEU A 99 10.96 -9.23 -9.33
N ASP A 100 11.87 -8.29 -9.62
CA ASP A 100 13.27 -8.60 -9.90
C ASP A 100 14.00 -9.10 -8.65
N GLY A 101 15.12 -9.81 -8.88
CA GLY A 101 16.03 -10.26 -7.82
C GLY A 101 17.16 -9.28 -7.51
N VAL A 102 17.10 -8.02 -7.94
CA VAL A 102 18.22 -7.07 -7.78
C VAL A 102 18.46 -6.74 -6.31
N GLU A 103 19.61 -7.10 -5.76
CA GLU A 103 19.90 -6.86 -4.35
C GLU A 103 20.75 -5.60 -4.11
N ARG A 104 21.43 -5.11 -5.14
CA ARG A 104 22.37 -3.98 -5.03
C ARG A 104 21.96 -2.84 -5.94
N TYR A 105 21.75 -1.68 -5.35
CA TYR A 105 21.51 -0.43 -6.06
C TYR A 105 22.67 0.51 -5.72
N GLY A 106 23.56 0.71 -6.70
CA GLY A 106 24.63 1.71 -6.58
C GLY A 106 24.09 3.14 -6.74
N LYS A 107 24.93 4.13 -6.45
CA LYS A 107 24.59 5.56 -6.63
C LYS A 107 23.97 5.83 -8.00
N GLY A 108 22.86 6.57 -8.03
CA GLY A 108 22.09 6.91 -9.24
C GLY A 108 21.20 5.78 -9.77
N LYS A 109 21.25 4.56 -9.21
CA LYS A 109 20.31 3.50 -9.59
C LYS A 109 18.94 3.73 -8.97
N GLU A 110 17.92 3.40 -9.74
CA GLU A 110 16.53 3.59 -9.35
C GLU A 110 15.90 2.29 -8.82
N LEU A 111 15.16 2.42 -7.72
CA LEU A 111 14.19 1.44 -7.25
C LEU A 111 12.79 1.96 -7.55
N ILE A 112 12.06 1.23 -8.40
CA ILE A 112 10.71 1.59 -8.83
C ILE A 112 9.72 0.56 -8.27
N PHE A 113 8.66 1.04 -7.64
CA PHE A 113 7.57 0.20 -7.13
C PHE A 113 6.25 0.97 -7.15
N ASP A 114 5.14 0.27 -6.97
CA ASP A 114 3.84 0.91 -6.91
C ASP A 114 3.28 0.91 -5.48
N LEU A 115 2.76 2.05 -5.04
CA LEU A 115 1.95 2.23 -3.86
C LEU A 115 0.48 2.34 -4.29
N ILE A 116 -0.37 1.46 -3.79
CA ILE A 116 -1.81 1.48 -4.07
C ILE A 116 -2.49 1.95 -2.79
N LEU A 117 -3.27 3.02 -2.87
CA LEU A 117 -4.04 3.55 -1.74
C LEU A 117 -5.53 3.31 -1.98
N ILE A 118 -6.24 2.90 -0.94
CA ILE A 118 -7.64 2.46 -1.03
C ILE A 118 -8.54 3.40 -0.22
N GLY A 119 -9.66 3.80 -0.81
CA GLY A 119 -10.67 4.68 -0.22
C GLY A 119 -10.07 6.00 0.28
N LYS A 120 -10.36 6.35 1.53
CA LYS A 120 -9.86 7.58 2.17
C LYS A 120 -8.34 7.62 2.30
N ALA A 121 -7.62 6.49 2.17
CA ALA A 121 -6.17 6.50 2.21
C ALA A 121 -5.54 7.32 1.08
N ILE A 122 -6.26 7.47 -0.04
CA ILE A 122 -5.83 8.25 -1.21
C ILE A 122 -5.56 9.72 -0.81
N ASP A 123 -6.36 10.29 0.09
CA ASP A 123 -6.22 11.67 0.58
C ASP A 123 -4.95 11.88 1.42
N TYR A 124 -4.30 10.79 1.84
CA TYR A 124 -3.10 10.84 2.68
C TYR A 124 -1.80 10.66 1.88
N LEU A 125 -1.84 10.71 0.54
CA LEU A 125 -0.66 10.54 -0.32
C LEU A 125 0.52 11.43 0.11
N SER A 126 0.26 12.67 0.53
CA SER A 126 1.30 13.59 1.02
C SER A 126 2.07 13.05 2.23
N TYR A 127 1.38 12.39 3.16
CA TYR A 127 2.03 11.73 4.30
C TYR A 127 2.88 10.54 3.87
N PHE A 128 2.43 9.76 2.88
CA PHE A 128 3.22 8.66 2.32
C PHE A 128 4.47 9.22 1.62
N ALA A 129 4.32 10.22 0.75
CA ALA A 129 5.40 10.87 0.03
C ALA A 129 6.47 11.40 0.99
N TYR A 130 6.06 12.20 1.99
CA TYR A 130 6.97 12.73 3.00
C TYR A 130 7.63 11.62 3.81
N THR A 131 6.91 10.55 4.13
CA THR A 131 7.49 9.39 4.81
C THR A 131 8.62 8.75 3.99
N PHE A 132 8.44 8.56 2.68
CA PHE A 132 9.51 8.03 1.82
C PHE A 132 10.70 8.99 1.72
N MET A 133 10.47 10.31 1.72
CA MET A 133 11.56 11.30 1.81
C MET A 133 12.36 11.15 3.12
N GLN A 134 11.69 10.99 4.26
CA GLN A 134 12.36 10.79 5.55
C GLN A 134 13.02 9.41 5.66
N MET A 135 12.45 8.38 5.04
CA MET A 135 13.10 7.07 4.92
C MET A 135 14.41 7.19 4.16
N GLY A 136 14.44 7.97 3.08
CA GLY A 136 15.65 8.24 2.29
C GLY A 136 16.82 8.76 3.14
N LYS A 137 16.53 9.71 4.05
CA LYS A 137 17.50 10.27 5.00
C LYS A 137 17.95 9.27 6.07
N ASN A 138 17.07 8.36 6.50
CA ASN A 138 17.40 7.33 7.49
C ASN A 138 18.09 6.10 6.87
N GLY A 139 17.86 5.86 5.59
CA GLY A 139 18.37 4.75 4.82
C GLY A 139 17.50 3.48 4.88
N LEU A 140 17.67 2.62 3.88
CA LEU A 140 16.91 1.38 3.68
C LEU A 140 17.84 0.17 3.50
N GLY A 141 17.38 -1.00 3.95
CA GLY A 141 18.11 -2.25 3.79
C GLY A 141 19.33 -2.41 4.70
N ARG A 142 20.16 -3.40 4.39
CA ARG A 142 21.39 -3.68 5.14
C ARG A 142 22.41 -2.58 4.86
N GLY A 143 23.02 -2.04 5.91
CA GLY A 143 23.91 -0.89 5.81
C GLY A 143 23.19 0.46 5.72
N ARG A 144 21.85 0.48 5.71
CA ARG A 144 21.02 1.69 5.68
C ARG A 144 21.41 2.66 4.55
N GLY A 145 21.49 2.13 3.33
CA GLY A 145 21.80 2.94 2.15
C GLY A 145 20.76 4.05 1.96
N LYS A 146 21.24 5.27 1.74
CA LYS A 146 20.46 6.49 1.56
C LYS A 146 19.93 6.57 0.13
N PHE A 147 18.77 7.20 0.01
CA PHE A 147 18.14 7.50 -1.25
C PHE A 147 17.35 8.79 -1.14
N PHE A 148 16.85 9.29 -2.25
CA PHE A 148 15.80 10.30 -2.24
C PHE A 148 14.61 9.84 -3.08
N LEU A 149 13.42 10.36 -2.75
CA LEU A 149 12.24 10.19 -3.56
C LEU A 149 12.38 11.07 -4.80
N LYS A 150 12.65 10.46 -5.96
CA LYS A 150 12.89 11.15 -7.22
C LYS A 150 11.59 11.58 -7.88
N ARG A 151 10.57 10.71 -7.91
CA ARG A 151 9.30 10.98 -8.59
C ARG A 151 8.14 10.20 -7.99
N ILE A 152 6.94 10.77 -8.08
CA ILE A 152 5.66 10.09 -7.91
C ILE A 152 4.81 10.33 -9.16
N ASP A 153 4.34 9.26 -9.77
CA ASP A 153 3.40 9.30 -10.89
C ASP A 153 2.08 8.62 -10.49
N ALA A 154 0.93 9.24 -10.78
CA ALA A 154 -0.36 8.54 -10.79
C ALA A 154 -0.46 7.66 -12.03
N ILE A 155 -0.92 6.42 -11.89
CA ILE A 155 -1.07 5.46 -12.98
C ILE A 155 -2.55 5.17 -13.20
N ASP A 156 -3.04 5.47 -14.39
CA ASP A 156 -4.42 5.20 -14.80
C ASP A 156 -4.61 3.75 -15.26
N PRO A 157 -5.86 3.25 -15.36
CA PRO A 157 -6.15 1.91 -15.86
C PRO A 157 -5.61 1.63 -17.27
N ASP A 158 -5.49 2.67 -18.10
CA ASP A 158 -4.96 2.59 -19.46
C ASP A 158 -3.42 2.65 -19.52
N LYS A 159 -2.76 2.59 -18.35
CA LYS A 159 -1.30 2.68 -18.17
C LYS A 159 -0.69 4.01 -18.58
N THR A 160 -1.50 5.04 -18.81
CA THR A 160 -1.04 6.42 -18.84
C THR A 160 -0.59 6.83 -17.45
N SER A 161 0.38 7.75 -17.38
CA SER A 161 0.91 8.23 -16.12
C SER A 161 0.92 9.75 -16.07
N ILE A 162 0.47 10.32 -14.95
CA ILE A 162 0.50 11.75 -14.67
C ILE A 162 1.53 12.00 -13.56
N GLU A 163 2.51 12.86 -13.81
CA GLU A 163 3.52 13.21 -12.81
C GLU A 163 2.89 14.10 -11.71
N LEU A 164 2.89 13.60 -10.48
CA LEU A 164 2.35 14.32 -9.32
C LEU A 164 3.43 15.05 -8.52
N TYR A 165 4.65 14.53 -8.53
CA TYR A 165 5.79 15.10 -7.81
C TYR A 165 7.10 14.70 -8.47
N ARG A 166 8.06 15.61 -8.46
CA ARG A 166 9.45 15.40 -8.87
C ARG A 166 10.41 16.03 -7.88
N ALA A 167 11.55 15.39 -7.60
CA ALA A 167 12.58 15.98 -6.76
C ALA A 167 13.02 17.36 -7.28
N GLY A 168 13.06 18.34 -6.39
CA GLY A 168 13.29 19.75 -6.73
C GLY A 168 12.01 20.56 -6.96
N SER A 169 10.84 19.91 -7.13
CA SER A 169 9.55 20.59 -7.02
C SER A 169 9.20 20.81 -5.54
N GLU A 170 8.67 21.99 -5.21
CA GLU A 170 8.25 22.33 -3.84
C GLU A 170 6.89 21.73 -3.45
N THR A 171 6.13 21.25 -4.43
CA THR A 171 4.73 20.86 -4.23
C THR A 171 4.42 19.48 -4.81
N LEU A 172 3.61 18.73 -4.06
CA LEU A 172 2.93 17.53 -4.55
C LEU A 172 1.57 17.97 -5.10
N ARG A 173 1.30 17.66 -6.36
CA ARG A 173 0.01 17.97 -6.98
C ARG A 173 -1.10 17.12 -6.36
N SER A 174 -2.21 17.77 -6.01
CA SER A 174 -3.39 17.14 -5.42
C SER A 174 -4.38 16.66 -6.49
N GLU A 175 -3.88 16.01 -7.55
CA GLU A 175 -4.74 15.35 -8.52
C GLU A 175 -5.02 13.92 -8.02
N SER A 176 -6.24 13.69 -7.55
CA SER A 176 -6.64 12.37 -7.10
C SER A 176 -7.02 11.51 -8.31
N ALA A 177 -6.09 10.67 -8.77
CA ALA A 177 -6.35 9.62 -9.77
C ALA A 177 -7.15 8.47 -9.16
N ARG A 178 -8.39 8.76 -8.75
CA ARG A 178 -9.30 7.77 -8.16
C ARG A 178 -9.89 6.90 -9.26
N ILE A 179 -9.67 5.61 -9.13
CA ILE A 179 -10.24 4.57 -9.96
C ILE A 179 -11.38 3.94 -9.15
N SER A 180 -12.61 4.02 -9.65
CA SER A 180 -13.75 3.31 -9.07
C SER A 180 -13.89 1.90 -9.64
N CYS A 181 -14.31 0.96 -8.79
CA CYS A 181 -14.61 -0.39 -9.27
C CYS A 181 -15.74 -0.41 -10.31
N GLU A 182 -16.75 0.46 -10.15
CA GLU A 182 -17.81 0.63 -11.15
C GLU A 182 -17.26 1.01 -12.54
N ALA A 183 -16.35 1.98 -12.61
CA ALA A 183 -15.73 2.38 -13.87
C ALA A 183 -14.92 1.23 -14.50
N LEU A 184 -14.27 0.38 -13.69
CA LEU A 184 -13.55 -0.80 -14.19
C LEU A 184 -14.49 -1.88 -14.72
N MET A 185 -15.59 -2.15 -14.01
CA MET A 185 -16.59 -3.13 -14.42
C MET A 185 -17.28 -2.71 -15.72
N ASN A 186 -17.57 -1.42 -15.89
CA ASN A 186 -18.18 -0.91 -17.12
C ASN A 186 -17.22 -0.94 -18.33
N ARG A 187 -15.90 -1.01 -18.11
CA ARG A 187 -14.89 -1.05 -19.19
C ARG A 187 -14.74 -2.44 -19.83
N ARG A 188 -15.04 -3.52 -19.12
CA ARG A 188 -14.86 -4.89 -19.64
C ARG A 188 -15.94 -5.84 -19.14
N PRO A 189 -16.53 -6.67 -20.02
CA PRO A 189 -17.48 -7.69 -19.60
C PRO A 189 -16.80 -8.70 -18.65
N SER A 190 -17.58 -9.25 -17.73
CA SER A 190 -17.08 -10.28 -16.82
C SER A 190 -16.67 -11.53 -17.61
N PRO A 191 -15.45 -12.05 -17.43
CA PRO A 191 -15.02 -13.25 -18.14
C PRO A 191 -15.75 -14.49 -17.61
N GLN A 192 -15.94 -15.51 -18.47
CA GLN A 192 -16.51 -16.80 -18.05
C GLN A 192 -15.51 -17.67 -17.27
N ARG A 193 -14.20 -17.41 -17.42
CA ARG A 193 -13.12 -18.12 -16.74
C ARG A 193 -12.05 -17.14 -16.29
N CYS A 194 -11.49 -17.36 -15.11
CA CYS A 194 -10.39 -16.57 -14.56
C CYS A 194 -9.32 -17.50 -13.99
N THR A 195 -8.05 -17.16 -14.22
CA THR A 195 -6.90 -17.86 -13.63
C THR A 195 -6.23 -16.94 -12.63
N LEU A 196 -6.13 -17.38 -11.38
CA LEU A 196 -5.38 -16.68 -10.34
C LEU A 196 -3.93 -17.15 -10.35
N ARG A 197 -3.01 -16.24 -10.70
CA ARG A 197 -1.57 -16.48 -10.63
C ARG A 197 -0.96 -15.69 -9.49
N PHE A 198 -0.46 -16.39 -8.48
CA PHE A 198 0.21 -15.76 -7.33
C PHE A 198 1.66 -15.42 -7.69
N LEU A 199 1.91 -14.13 -7.98
CA LEU A 199 3.23 -13.61 -8.34
C LEU A 199 4.17 -13.45 -7.13
N THR A 200 3.60 -13.45 -5.93
CA THR A 200 4.33 -13.40 -4.66
C THR A 200 3.78 -14.49 -3.75
N ARG A 201 4.53 -14.85 -2.70
CA ARG A 201 4.12 -15.89 -1.76
C ARG A 201 2.74 -15.57 -1.17
N LEU A 202 1.77 -16.46 -1.40
CA LEU A 202 0.45 -16.38 -0.79
C LEU A 202 0.49 -17.06 0.58
N GLU A 203 0.23 -16.29 1.65
CA GLU A 203 0.12 -16.82 2.99
C GLU A 203 -1.34 -16.87 3.43
N LEU A 204 -1.98 -18.03 3.28
CA LEU A 204 -3.31 -18.29 3.80
C LEU A 204 -3.18 -18.91 5.19
N LYS A 205 -3.49 -18.14 6.24
CA LYS A 205 -3.60 -18.70 7.59
C LYS A 205 -4.87 -19.54 7.67
N ALA A 206 -4.75 -20.87 7.71
CA ALA A 206 -5.79 -21.77 8.20
C ALA A 206 -5.33 -22.33 9.56
N LYS A 207 -6.28 -22.76 10.41
CA LYS A 207 -6.00 -23.27 11.77
C LYS A 207 -4.78 -24.21 11.76
N LYS A 208 -3.64 -23.71 12.25
CA LYS A 208 -2.37 -24.39 12.52
C LYS A 208 -1.61 -25.08 11.36
N ARG A 209 -2.04 -25.00 10.10
CA ARG A 209 -1.27 -25.54 8.94
C ARG A 209 -1.41 -24.68 7.68
N HIS A 210 -0.42 -24.77 6.78
CA HIS A 210 -0.52 -24.29 5.40
C HIS A 210 -1.44 -25.26 4.64
N PRO A 211 -2.69 -24.90 4.33
CA PRO A 211 -3.60 -25.81 3.64
C PRO A 211 -3.23 -25.92 2.15
N GLU A 212 -3.60 -27.04 1.51
CA GLU A 212 -3.72 -27.05 0.04
C GLU A 212 -4.67 -25.93 -0.40
N ILE A 213 -4.30 -25.21 -1.46
CA ILE A 213 -5.09 -24.07 -1.93
C ILE A 213 -6.27 -24.60 -2.74
N ASP A 214 -7.46 -24.61 -2.12
CA ASP A 214 -8.72 -24.85 -2.82
C ASP A 214 -9.49 -23.53 -3.06
N PHE A 215 -10.46 -23.58 -3.98
CA PHE A 215 -11.33 -22.44 -4.31
C PHE A 215 -12.01 -21.86 -3.07
N GLY A 216 -12.54 -22.71 -2.18
CA GLY A 216 -13.27 -22.29 -1.00
C GLY A 216 -12.39 -21.56 0.03
N ILE A 217 -11.12 -21.92 0.19
CA ILE A 217 -10.19 -21.23 1.07
C ILE A 217 -9.83 -19.85 0.51
N VAL A 218 -9.56 -19.75 -0.79
CA VAL A 218 -9.25 -18.47 -1.44
C VAL A 218 -10.44 -17.50 -1.32
N PHE A 219 -11.64 -17.93 -1.70
CA PHE A 219 -12.82 -17.06 -1.68
C PHE A 219 -13.25 -16.67 -0.27
N ARG A 220 -13.16 -17.58 0.71
CA ARG A 220 -13.42 -17.23 2.13
C ARG A 220 -12.47 -16.17 2.66
N ARG A 221 -11.24 -16.09 2.13
CA ARG A 221 -10.24 -15.10 2.54
C ARG A 221 -10.27 -13.81 1.73
N LEU A 222 -10.88 -13.81 0.55
CA LEU A 222 -11.16 -12.59 -0.21
C LEU A 222 -12.38 -11.84 0.33
N LEU A 223 -13.31 -12.54 0.98
CA LEU A 223 -14.61 -12.02 1.40
C LEU A 223 -14.74 -11.83 2.93
N ALA A 224 -13.68 -12.00 3.69
CA ALA A 224 -13.64 -11.87 5.15
C ALA A 224 -12.55 -10.88 5.56
#